data_AF-A0A965IVP9-F1
#
_entry.id   AF-A0A965IVP9-F1
#
_cell.length_a   1.000
_cell.length_b   1.000
_cell.length_c   1.000
_cell.angle_alpha   90.00
_cell.angle_beta   90.00
_cell.angle_gamma   90.00
#
_symmetry.space_group_name_H-M   'P 1'
#
loop_
_entity.id
_entity.type
_entity.pdbx_description
1 polymer ?
#
loop_
_entity_poly.entity_id
_entity_poly.type
_entity_poly.pdbx_seq_one_letter_code
_entity_poly.pdbx_strand_id
1 'polypeptide(L)'
;MPPVFDLNGEPRIFYVGWYIRNAQRHADVPRLTARQLEAMELLESIANDPSFHLEMDFAPGDIQFLNNGAILHAREAYEDHENPDERRHLLRLWLAAHSFVSVDDGLRTGIGKNR
;
A
#
# COMPACT_ATOMS: atom_id res chain seq x y z
N MET A 1 -1.07 9.87 10.05
CA MET A 1 -1.58 10.26 8.72
C MET A 1 -2.71 9.35 8.29
N PRO A 2 -3.80 9.86 7.67
CA PRO A 2 -4.86 9.01 7.12
C PRO A 2 -4.37 8.24 5.87
N PRO A 3 -5.00 7.12 5.48
CA PRO A 3 -4.52 6.29 4.38
C PRO A 3 -4.57 6.96 3.00
N VAL A 4 -5.47 7.93 2.82
CA VAL A 4 -5.54 8.81 1.65
C VAL A 4 -5.51 10.25 2.15
N PHE A 5 -4.64 11.07 1.59
CA PHE A 5 -4.46 12.46 1.99
C PHE A 5 -4.00 13.32 0.80
N ASP A 6 -4.22 14.63 0.91
CA ASP A 6 -3.70 15.60 -0.04
C ASP A 6 -2.30 16.07 0.37
N LEU A 7 -1.42 16.21 -0.61
CA LEU A 7 -0.14 16.90 -0.46
C LEU A 7 0.05 17.88 -1.61
N ASN A 8 -0.21 19.17 -1.33
CA ASN A 8 -0.10 20.28 -2.28
C ASN A 8 -1.04 20.15 -3.50
N GLY A 9 -2.28 19.70 -3.29
CA GLY A 9 -3.27 19.51 -4.36
C GLY A 9 -3.14 18.19 -5.11
N GLU A 10 -2.20 17.31 -4.72
CA GLU A 10 -2.06 15.97 -5.26
C GLU A 10 -2.49 14.91 -4.23
N PRO A 11 -3.34 13.95 -4.62
CA PRO A 11 -3.68 12.83 -3.76
C PRO A 11 -2.44 11.94 -3.54
N ARG A 12 -2.28 11.51 -2.30
CA ARG A 12 -1.31 10.54 -1.85
C ARG A 12 -2.00 9.39 -1.15
N ILE A 13 -1.47 8.20 -1.35
CA ILE A 13 -1.99 6.98 -0.76
C ILE A 13 -0.90 6.23 0.01
N PHE A 14 -1.22 5.85 1.23
CA PHE A 14 -0.46 4.93 2.06
C PHE A 14 -1.44 3.98 2.74
N TYR A 15 -1.71 2.85 2.07
CA TYR A 15 -2.70 1.90 2.52
C TYR A 15 -2.12 0.49 2.59
N VAL A 16 -2.18 -0.12 3.77
CA VAL A 16 -1.82 -1.52 4.01
C VAL A 16 -2.94 -2.16 4.83
N GLY A 17 -4.02 -2.57 4.16
CA GLY A 17 -5.26 -3.01 4.80
C GLY A 17 -5.07 -4.15 5.82
N TRP A 18 -4.25 -5.15 5.50
CA TRP A 18 -3.96 -6.25 6.44
C TRP A 18 -3.25 -5.76 7.70
N TYR A 19 -2.36 -4.76 7.61
CA TYR A 19 -1.63 -4.22 8.75
C TYR A 19 -2.57 -3.46 9.69
N ILE A 20 -3.46 -2.63 9.12
CA ILE A 20 -4.48 -1.90 9.87
C ILE A 20 -5.41 -2.87 10.61
N ARG A 21 -5.88 -3.93 9.92
CA ARG A 21 -6.72 -4.96 10.53
C ARG A 21 -5.97 -5.77 11.59
N ASN A 22 -4.71 -6.13 11.34
CA ASN A 22 -3.91 -6.89 12.29
C ASN A 22 -3.62 -6.11 13.57
N ALA A 23 -3.40 -4.79 13.46
CA ALA A 23 -3.19 -3.90 14.61
C ALA A 23 -4.36 -3.94 15.61
N GLN A 24 -5.59 -4.26 15.17
CA GLN A 24 -6.74 -4.45 16.05
C GLN A 24 -6.54 -5.60 17.07
N ARG A 25 -5.55 -6.47 16.91
CA ARG A 25 -5.18 -7.48 17.93
C ARG A 25 -4.66 -6.86 19.23
N HIS A 26 -4.14 -5.64 19.19
CA HIS A 26 -3.63 -4.94 20.36
C HIS A 26 -4.76 -4.13 21.01
N ALA A 27 -4.96 -4.31 22.32
CA ALA A 27 -6.05 -3.65 23.05
C ALA A 27 -5.93 -2.11 23.04
N ASP A 28 -4.70 -1.58 23.06
CA ASP A 28 -4.42 -0.13 23.12
C ASP A 28 -4.66 0.59 21.78
N VAL A 29 -4.86 -0.16 20.70
CA VAL A 29 -5.14 0.41 19.38
C VAL A 29 -6.60 0.85 19.31
N PRO A 30 -6.90 2.10 18.90
CA PRO A 30 -8.28 2.55 18.71
C PRO A 30 -9.08 1.59 17.83
N ARG A 31 -10.30 1.28 18.26
CA ARG A 31 -11.19 0.40 17.49
C ARG A 31 -11.61 1.10 16.20
N LEU A 32 -11.58 0.35 15.09
CA LEU A 32 -12.11 0.83 13.83
C LEU A 32 -13.62 1.08 13.97
N THR A 33 -14.05 2.26 13.57
CA THR A 33 -15.47 2.61 13.47
C THR A 33 -16.09 1.96 12.23
N ALA A 34 -17.43 1.84 12.21
CA ALA A 34 -18.14 1.33 11.03
C ALA A 34 -17.81 2.12 9.76
N ARG A 35 -17.75 3.47 9.84
CA ARG A 35 -17.37 4.34 8.71
C ARG A 35 -15.94 4.12 8.22
N GLN A 36 -15.01 3.79 9.12
CA GLN A 36 -13.64 3.48 8.71
C GLN A 36 -13.57 2.13 8.00
N LEU A 37 -14.32 1.13 8.47
CA LEU A 37 -14.42 -0.17 7.80
C LEU A 37 -15.03 -0.02 6.41
N GLU A 38 -16.11 0.75 6.27
CA GLU A 38 -16.74 1.06 4.98
C GLU A 38 -15.77 1.78 4.03
N ALA A 39 -15.01 2.75 4.51
CA ALA A 39 -14.01 3.45 3.69
C ALA A 39 -12.88 2.51 3.24
N MET A 40 -12.45 1.57 4.09
CA MET A 40 -11.47 0.55 3.74
C MET A 40 -11.99 -0.39 2.66
N GLU A 41 -13.25 -0.83 2.80
CA GLU A 41 -13.91 -1.70 1.82
C GLU A 41 -14.08 -1.01 0.47
N LEU A 42 -14.48 0.26 0.45
CA LEU A 42 -14.60 1.05 -0.79
C LEU A 42 -13.24 1.22 -1.49
N LEU A 43 -12.18 1.51 -0.74
CA LEU A 43 -10.84 1.63 -1.31
C LEU A 43 -10.40 0.30 -1.93
N GLU A 44 -10.62 -0.81 -1.23
CA GLU A 44 -10.30 -2.14 -1.73
C GLU A 44 -11.14 -2.53 -2.94
N SER A 45 -12.43 -2.18 -2.98
CA SER A 45 -13.29 -2.46 -4.13
C SER A 45 -12.81 -1.71 -5.38
N ILE A 46 -12.42 -0.44 -5.22
CA ILE A 46 -11.86 0.37 -6.33
C ILE A 46 -10.51 -0.20 -6.77
N ALA A 47 -9.63 -0.56 -5.83
CA ALA A 47 -8.30 -1.07 -6.16
C ALA A 47 -8.32 -2.43 -6.88
N ASN A 48 -9.39 -3.22 -6.70
CA ASN A 48 -9.58 -4.51 -7.37
C ASN A 48 -10.51 -4.43 -8.59
N ASP A 49 -11.01 -3.25 -8.95
CA ASP A 49 -11.80 -3.06 -10.17
C ASP A 49 -10.86 -3.02 -11.38
N PRO A 50 -11.06 -3.89 -12.39
CA PRO A 50 -10.25 -3.94 -13.62
C PRO A 50 -10.16 -2.62 -14.40
N SER A 51 -11.10 -1.70 -14.16
CA SER A 51 -11.09 -0.37 -14.77
C SER A 51 -10.03 0.55 -14.17
N PHE A 52 -9.51 0.24 -12.98
CA PHE A 52 -8.62 1.09 -12.19
C PHE A 52 -7.25 0.47 -11.90
N HIS A 53 -7.03 -0.79 -12.25
CA HIS A 53 -5.73 -1.43 -12.09
C HIS A 53 -5.12 -1.90 -13.41
N LEU A 54 -3.84 -2.24 -13.35
CA LEU A 54 -3.11 -2.88 -14.43
C LEU A 54 -2.68 -4.27 -13.96
N GLU A 55 -3.18 -5.30 -14.63
CA GLU A 55 -2.64 -6.64 -14.52
C GLU A 55 -1.35 -6.74 -15.33
N MET A 56 -0.30 -7.31 -14.74
CA MET A 56 1.01 -7.43 -15.38
C MET A 56 1.62 -8.78 -15.04
N ASP A 57 1.83 -9.58 -16.09
CA ASP A 57 2.63 -10.79 -16.02
C ASP A 57 4.12 -10.41 -15.99
N PHE A 58 4.81 -10.81 -14.92
CA PHE A 58 6.21 -10.49 -14.70
C PHE A 58 7.11 -11.59 -15.29
N ALA A 59 7.79 -11.30 -16.39
CA ALA A 59 8.80 -12.19 -16.95
C ALA A 59 10.20 -11.93 -16.35
N PRO A 60 11.11 -12.93 -16.38
CA PRO A 60 12.50 -12.71 -16.00
C PRO A 60 13.13 -11.57 -16.81
N GLY A 61 13.61 -10.53 -16.11
CA GLY A 61 14.19 -9.33 -16.71
C GLY A 61 13.27 -8.10 -16.72
N ASP A 62 11.97 -8.27 -16.47
CA ASP A 62 11.04 -7.14 -16.36
C ASP A 62 11.31 -6.29 -15.11
N ILE A 63 11.08 -4.99 -15.27
CA ILE A 63 11.23 -4.00 -14.19
C ILE A 63 9.94 -3.21 -14.09
N GLN A 64 9.32 -3.20 -12.91
CA GLN A 64 8.24 -2.28 -12.56
C GLN A 64 8.81 -1.10 -11.78
N PHE A 65 8.64 0.08 -12.35
CA PHE A 65 8.94 1.35 -11.69
C PHE A 65 7.64 2.07 -11.40
N LEU A 66 7.38 2.39 -10.13
CA LEU A 66 6.14 3.04 -9.71
C LEU A 66 6.39 4.12 -8.67
N ASN A 67 5.48 5.10 -8.62
CA ASN A 67 5.44 6.07 -7.54
C ASN A 67 4.63 5.48 -6.37
N ASN A 68 5.32 5.07 -5.31
CA ASN A 68 4.73 4.45 -4.14
C ASN A 68 3.68 5.33 -3.43
N GLY A 69 3.76 6.65 -3.58
CA GLY A 69 2.79 7.59 -3.01
C GLY A 69 1.51 7.75 -3.84
N ALA A 70 1.46 7.20 -5.06
CA ALA A 70 0.32 7.35 -5.97
C ALA A 70 -0.28 6.02 -6.42
N ILE A 71 0.52 4.94 -6.45
CA ILE A 71 0.13 3.65 -7.01
C ILE A 71 0.14 2.58 -5.91
N LEU A 72 -1.03 2.01 -5.63
CA LEU A 72 -1.12 0.75 -4.89
C LEU A 72 -0.62 -0.39 -5.79
N HIS A 73 0.06 -1.34 -5.17
CA HIS A 73 0.57 -2.51 -5.86
C HIS A 73 0.42 -3.74 -4.97
N ALA A 74 0.09 -4.85 -5.61
CA ALA A 74 -0.10 -6.13 -4.96
C ALA A 74 0.48 -7.24 -5.85
N ARG A 75 0.35 -8.46 -5.37
CA ARG A 75 0.60 -9.66 -6.15
C ARG A 75 -0.57 -10.61 -5.92
N GLU A 76 -0.90 -11.40 -6.92
CA GLU A 76 -1.82 -12.51 -6.75
C GLU A 76 -1.19 -13.63 -5.91
N ALA A 77 -2.04 -14.55 -5.46
CA ALA A 77 -1.59 -15.79 -4.85
C ALA A 77 -0.85 -16.63 -5.91
N TYR A 78 0.23 -17.28 -5.50
CA TYR A 78 0.97 -18.21 -6.35
C TYR A 78 1.56 -19.31 -5.47
N GLU A 79 1.94 -20.41 -6.12
CA GLU A 79 2.63 -21.53 -5.49
C GLU A 79 4.10 -21.50 -5.91
N ASP A 80 5.00 -21.72 -4.94
CA ASP A 80 6.42 -21.87 -5.23
C ASP A 80 6.66 -23.18 -5.98
N HIS A 81 7.53 -23.15 -6.98
CA HIS A 81 7.96 -24.35 -7.66
C HIS A 81 8.68 -25.32 -6.71
N GLU A 82 8.51 -26.63 -6.91
CA GLU A 82 9.13 -27.67 -6.09
C GLU A 82 10.66 -27.56 -6.13
N ASN A 83 11.21 -27.41 -7.34
CA ASN A 83 12.63 -27.11 -7.55
C ASN A 83 12.95 -25.67 -7.07
N PRO A 84 13.81 -25.48 -6.06
CA PRO A 84 14.18 -24.16 -5.54
C PRO A 84 14.76 -23.21 -6.60
N ASP A 85 15.47 -23.75 -7.60
CA ASP A 85 16.12 -22.94 -8.64
C ASP A 85 15.12 -22.32 -9.63
N GLU A 86 13.87 -22.80 -9.63
CA GLU A 86 12.78 -22.32 -10.48
C GLU A 86 11.77 -21.46 -9.71
N ARG A 87 12.00 -21.22 -8.41
CA ARG A 87 11.15 -20.34 -7.62
C ARG A 87 11.30 -18.89 -8.06
N ARG A 88 10.20 -18.15 -7.98
CA ARG A 88 10.18 -16.71 -8.29
C ARG A 88 11.17 -15.96 -7.41
N HIS A 89 12.13 -15.29 -8.04
CA HIS A 89 13.05 -14.37 -7.36
C HIS A 89 12.83 -12.94 -7.86
N LEU A 90 12.40 -12.04 -6.95
CA LEU A 90 12.16 -10.63 -7.25
C LEU A 90 13.01 -9.74 -6.35
N LEU A 91 13.83 -8.88 -6.97
CA LEU A 91 14.57 -7.85 -6.28
C LEU A 91 13.72 -6.57 -6.18
N ARG A 92 13.71 -5.94 -5.01
CA ARG A 92 12.94 -4.71 -4.77
C ARG A 92 13.84 -3.62 -4.20
N LEU A 93 13.78 -2.44 -4.81
CA LEU A 93 14.53 -1.25 -4.43
C LEU A 93 13.55 -0.11 -4.13
N TRP A 94 13.88 0.70 -3.12
CA TRP A 94 13.18 1.95 -2.83
C TRP A 94 14.14 3.08 -3.12
N LEU A 95 13.70 3.99 -3.98
CA LEU A 95 14.48 5.12 -4.43
C LEU A 95 13.76 6.40 -4.01
N ALA A 96 14.53 7.34 -3.46
CA ALA A 96 14.06 8.69 -3.23
C ALA A 96 14.57 9.59 -4.36
N ALA A 97 13.69 10.41 -4.92
CA ALA A 97 14.12 11.45 -5.86
C ALA A 97 15.00 12.47 -5.13
N HIS A 98 15.94 13.09 -5.85
CA HIS A 98 16.81 14.16 -5.30
C HIS A 98 16.01 15.29 -4.65
N SER A 99 14.84 15.60 -5.22
CA SER A 99 13.82 16.44 -4.63
C SER A 99 12.56 15.62 -4.38
N PHE A 100 12.38 15.14 -3.15
CA PHE A 100 11.19 14.39 -2.72
C PHE A 100 10.61 15.04 -1.47
N VAL A 101 9.29 15.29 -1.47
CA VAL A 101 8.59 15.70 -0.25
C VAL A 101 8.28 14.44 0.54
N SER A 102 9.11 14.20 1.57
CA SER A 102 8.88 13.07 2.47
C SER A 102 7.62 13.28 3.29
N VAL A 103 6.87 12.20 3.45
CA VAL A 103 5.74 12.11 4.38
C VAL A 103 6.15 11.45 5.70
N ASP A 104 7.45 11.17 5.87
CA ASP A 104 7.99 10.47 7.05
C ASP A 104 7.68 11.20 8.35
N ASP A 105 7.77 12.53 8.36
CA ASP A 105 7.44 13.31 9.55
C ASP A 105 5.97 13.12 9.94
N GLY A 106 5.05 13.16 8.97
CA GLY A 106 3.61 12.92 9.20
C GLY A 106 3.27 11.47 9.56
N LEU A 107 4.07 10.50 9.11
CA LEU A 107 3.98 9.10 9.53
C LEU A 107 4.47 8.91 10.97
N ARG A 108 5.62 9.51 11.31
CA ARG A 108 6.25 9.42 12.65
C ARG A 108 5.43 10.09 13.73
N THR A 109 4.78 11.21 13.44
CA THR A 109 3.94 11.92 14.41
C THR A 109 2.58 11.25 14.65
N GLY A 110 2.23 10.22 13.87
CA GLY A 110 0.95 9.53 13.98
C GLY A 110 -0.24 10.36 13.48
N ILE A 111 -1.47 9.89 13.74
CA ILE A 111 -2.66 10.73 13.62
C ILE A 111 -2.74 11.54 14.92
N GLY A 112 -2.52 12.86 14.85
CA GLY A 112 -2.61 13.73 16.01
C GLY A 112 -3.97 13.55 16.69
N LYS A 113 -3.97 13.38 18.02
CA LYS A 113 -5.17 13.01 18.79
C LYS A 113 -6.33 14.01 18.76
N ASN A 114 -6.20 15.17 18.11
CA ASN A 114 -7.22 16.22 18.09
C ASN A 114 -7.13 17.07 16.80
N ARG A 115 -7.84 16.66 15.74
CA ARG A 115 -8.42 17.57 14.75
C ARG A 115 -9.77 17.01 14.32
#